data_AF-A0A5C0SHV0-F1
#
_entry.id   AF-A0A5C0SHV0-F1
#
_cell.length_a   1.000
_cell.length_b   1.000
_cell.length_c   1.000
_cell.angle_alpha   90.00
_cell.angle_beta   90.00
_cell.angle_gamma   90.00
#
_symmetry.space_group_name_H-M   'P 1'
#
loop_
_entity.id
_entity.type
_entity.pdbx_description
1 polymer ?
#
loop_
_entity_poly.entity_id
_entity_poly.type
_entity_poly.pdbx_seq_one_letter_code
_entity_poly.pdbx_strand_id
1 'polypeptide(L)'
;MVETPEWDTLVKLTKNGSLPLVSLSYFTAIYAASRLCNDIKCLGIAFIVFTFGVALVIWLMTRYSQVNVEVNREKTKQITTKIIEKHFSPLILNFFRVLERRGVLTLSEIEKRLFDNLSLAFLIIERGESLEKTDRRLKYIISNILEQRNPTQYRRFPGISTLFRHFMLSVVPEWETIDKVIPFNLGPGFSLFLVIPRKHFKNLGDKIIEEYRNYVSHLYERIQNDPNIEETHKEIFTQWFNEFSPPSNPIIIVSYPYQTTIDMLLERLPAVSGVTGEYIKFVLESKILKQSLDIGNIKLAYLFEAAGYNKKIVGKLINLDKRLKIKLGNGQQITLTEFLGLSNPYHHLLTSIQSIDSQLYNEIVTNEGPLTNLERLINDLRLALYGVLSPRETV
;
A
#
# COMPACT_ATOMS: atom_id res chain seq x y z
N MET A 1 24.68 -12.78 -1.92
CA MET A 1 24.69 -13.80 -0.86
C MET A 1 23.26 -14.28 -0.71
N VAL A 2 23.04 -15.58 -0.89
CA VAL A 2 21.72 -16.20 -0.77
C VAL A 2 21.44 -16.33 0.73
N GLU A 3 20.58 -15.47 1.27
CA GLU A 3 20.05 -15.65 2.62
C GLU A 3 19.21 -16.92 2.62
N THR A 4 19.74 -17.98 3.22
CA THR A 4 19.05 -19.25 3.33
C THR A 4 17.85 -19.10 4.28
N PRO A 5 16.64 -19.55 3.89
CA PRO A 5 15.42 -19.41 4.69
C PRO A 5 15.48 -20.07 6.08
N GLU A 6 16.44 -20.98 6.30
CA GLU A 6 16.70 -21.61 7.59
C GLU A 6 17.19 -20.60 8.64
N TRP A 7 18.05 -19.64 8.25
CA TRP A 7 18.62 -18.64 9.16
C TRP A 7 17.55 -17.65 9.64
N ASP A 8 16.67 -17.17 8.76
CA ASP A 8 15.56 -16.29 9.14
C ASP A 8 14.53 -16.98 10.06
N THR A 9 14.33 -18.28 9.87
CA THR A 9 13.44 -19.09 10.71
C THR A 9 14.03 -19.23 12.12
N LEU A 10 15.34 -19.49 12.23
CA LEU A 10 16.06 -19.50 13.50
C LEU A 10 16.04 -18.13 14.19
N VAL A 11 16.28 -17.04 13.45
CA VAL A 11 16.26 -15.68 14.00
C VAL A 11 14.88 -15.30 14.56
N LYS A 12 13.78 -15.68 13.89
CA LYS A 12 12.41 -15.47 14.40
C LYS A 12 12.12 -16.28 15.66
N LEU A 13 12.65 -17.51 15.76
CA LEU A 13 12.52 -18.34 16.96
C LEU A 13 13.35 -17.80 18.15
N THR A 14 14.46 -17.09 17.90
CA THR A 14 15.33 -16.55 18.94
C THR A 14 14.97 -15.14 19.42
N LYS A 15 14.51 -14.24 18.53
CA LYS A 15 14.42 -12.81 18.85
C LYS A 15 13.18 -12.43 19.67
N ASN A 16 12.14 -13.27 19.65
CA ASN A 16 10.89 -13.15 20.46
C ASN A 16 10.15 -14.52 20.63
N GLY A 17 10.79 -15.64 20.27
CA GLY A 17 10.13 -16.95 20.17
C GLY A 17 10.35 -17.85 21.40
N SER A 18 9.85 -19.09 21.31
CA SER A 18 9.90 -20.12 22.35
C SER A 18 11.29 -20.75 22.57
N LEU A 19 12.29 -20.45 21.72
CA LEU A 19 13.60 -21.11 21.76
C LEU A 19 14.41 -20.80 23.04
N PRO A 20 14.46 -19.55 23.56
CA PRO A 20 15.10 -19.26 24.84
C PRO A 20 14.46 -20.01 26.02
N LEU A 21 13.14 -20.21 25.99
CA LEU A 21 12.40 -21.00 26.99
C LEU A 21 12.71 -22.50 26.90
N VAL A 22 12.85 -23.04 25.69
CA VAL A 22 13.28 -24.43 25.45
C VAL A 22 14.73 -24.66 25.89
N SER A 23 15.62 -23.69 25.62
CA SER A 23 17.01 -23.74 26.10
C SER A 23 17.06 -23.67 27.63
N LEU A 24 16.29 -22.78 28.25
CA LEU A 24 16.23 -22.66 29.71
C LEU A 24 15.70 -23.94 30.36
N SER A 25 14.63 -24.53 29.82
CA SER A 25 14.05 -25.77 30.35
C SER A 25 14.98 -26.97 30.21
N TYR A 26 15.77 -27.03 29.13
CA TYR A 26 16.83 -28.03 28.94
C TYR A 26 17.93 -27.91 30.00
N PHE A 27 18.44 -26.70 30.24
CA PHE A 27 19.46 -26.48 31.27
C PHE A 27 18.95 -26.80 32.67
N THR A 28 17.70 -26.45 32.99
CA THR A 28 17.10 -26.81 34.29
C THR A 28 16.88 -28.31 34.43
N ALA A 29 16.53 -29.02 33.36
CA ALA A 29 16.35 -30.47 33.37
C ALA A 29 17.67 -31.21 33.58
N ILE A 30 18.75 -30.78 32.90
CA ILE A 30 20.09 -31.34 33.11
C ILE A 30 20.60 -31.05 34.52
N TYR A 31 20.39 -29.83 35.02
CA TYR A 31 20.79 -29.46 36.38
C TYR A 31 20.00 -30.23 37.46
N ALA A 32 18.72 -30.51 37.23
CA ALA A 32 17.94 -31.36 38.11
C ALA A 32 18.42 -32.82 38.06
N ALA A 33 18.72 -33.33 36.86
CA ALA A 33 19.25 -34.68 36.68
C ALA A 33 20.62 -34.87 37.35
N SER A 34 21.51 -33.86 37.29
CA SER A 34 22.81 -33.90 37.94
C SER A 34 22.73 -33.90 39.47
N ARG A 35 21.63 -33.40 40.05
CA ARG A 35 21.36 -33.49 41.49
C ARG A 35 20.71 -34.80 41.94
N LEU A 36 19.98 -35.47 41.04
CA LEU A 36 19.22 -36.69 41.36
C LEU A 36 19.99 -37.98 41.03
N CYS A 37 20.93 -37.92 40.08
CA CYS A 37 21.75 -39.07 39.71
C CYS A 37 23.00 -39.18 40.59
N ASN A 38 23.17 -40.34 41.22
CA ASN A 38 24.33 -40.62 42.08
C ASN A 38 25.53 -41.21 41.33
N ASP A 39 25.38 -41.54 40.04
CA ASP A 39 26.47 -42.07 39.20
C ASP A 39 26.46 -41.48 37.78
N ILE A 40 27.60 -41.62 37.09
CA ILE A 40 27.82 -41.10 35.73
C ILE A 40 26.94 -41.81 34.69
N LYS A 41 26.56 -43.08 34.93
CA LYS A 41 25.71 -43.83 33.99
C LYS A 41 24.27 -43.31 34.00
N CYS A 42 23.71 -43.03 35.18
CA CYS A 42 22.40 -42.39 35.35
C CYS A 42 22.38 -41.02 34.66
N LEU A 43 23.42 -40.20 34.89
CA LEU A 43 23.53 -38.89 34.26
C LEU A 43 23.62 -38.99 32.74
N GLY A 44 24.40 -39.95 32.22
CA GLY A 44 24.53 -40.20 30.78
C GLY A 44 23.21 -40.60 30.12
N ILE A 45 22.44 -41.48 30.75
CA ILE A 45 21.12 -41.89 30.24
C ILE A 45 20.13 -40.71 30.28
N ALA A 46 20.08 -39.98 31.39
CA ALA A 46 19.20 -38.81 31.53
C ALA A 46 19.55 -37.73 30.48
N PHE A 47 20.84 -37.46 30.28
CA PHE A 47 21.30 -36.51 29.28
C PHE A 47 20.82 -36.90 27.87
N ILE A 48 21.00 -38.17 27.47
CA ILE A 48 20.53 -38.66 26.16
C ILE A 48 19.02 -38.47 26.00
N VAL A 49 18.22 -38.85 27.00
CA VAL A 49 16.76 -38.71 26.97
C VAL A 49 16.33 -37.25 26.83
N PHE A 50 16.91 -36.33 27.62
CA PHE A 50 16.58 -34.91 27.53
C PHE A 50 17.02 -34.30 26.21
N THR A 51 18.18 -34.71 25.68
CA THR A 51 18.70 -34.20 24.40
C THR A 51 17.80 -34.63 23.24
N PHE A 52 17.36 -35.89 23.23
CA PHE A 52 16.39 -36.39 22.24
C PHE A 52 15.03 -35.68 22.36
N GLY A 53 14.54 -35.46 23.59
CA GLY A 53 13.30 -34.73 23.82
C GLY A 53 13.34 -33.29 23.28
N VAL A 54 14.43 -32.58 23.52
CA VAL A 54 14.61 -31.21 23.00
C VAL A 54 14.77 -31.19 21.48
N ALA A 55 15.54 -32.13 20.91
CA ALA A 55 15.68 -32.26 19.47
C ALA A 55 14.32 -32.50 18.78
N LEU A 56 13.47 -33.36 19.35
CA LEU A 56 12.11 -33.61 18.86
C LEU A 56 11.24 -32.34 18.92
N VAL A 57 11.30 -31.61 20.02
CA VAL A 57 10.54 -30.37 20.22
C VAL A 57 10.96 -29.29 19.21
N ILE A 58 12.27 -29.10 19.01
CA ILE A 58 12.79 -28.16 18.01
C ILE A 58 12.35 -28.56 16.61
N TRP A 59 12.41 -29.85 16.27
CA TRP A 59 11.97 -30.37 14.98
C TRP A 59 10.46 -30.18 14.73
N LEU A 60 9.62 -30.38 15.76
CA LEU A 60 8.19 -30.11 15.67
C LEU A 60 7.90 -28.61 15.49
N MET A 61 8.64 -27.73 16.17
CA MET A 61 8.50 -26.28 16.02
C MET A 61 8.90 -25.80 14.62
N THR A 62 10.02 -26.29 14.07
CA THR A 62 10.44 -25.95 12.71
C THR A 62 9.46 -26.46 11.67
N ARG A 63 8.98 -27.70 11.82
CA ARG A 63 7.97 -28.28 10.92
C ARG A 63 6.64 -27.53 10.99
N TYR A 64 6.18 -27.16 12.18
CA TYR A 64 4.96 -26.36 12.34
C TYR A 64 5.11 -24.97 11.71
N SER A 65 6.25 -24.31 11.89
CA SER A 65 6.55 -23.03 11.27
C SER A 65 6.54 -23.11 9.73
N GLN A 66 7.17 -24.14 9.16
CA GLN A 66 7.18 -24.37 7.71
C GLN A 66 5.77 -24.59 7.16
N VAL A 67 4.98 -25.46 7.79
CA VAL A 67 3.59 -25.74 7.38
C VAL A 67 2.72 -24.48 7.49
N ASN A 68 2.88 -23.66 8.54
CA ASN A 68 2.10 -22.43 8.68
C ASN A 68 2.48 -21.37 7.65
N VAL A 69 3.78 -21.28 7.30
CA VAL A 69 4.24 -20.41 6.20
C VAL A 69 3.67 -20.88 4.87
N GLU A 70 3.60 -22.18 4.64
CA GLU A 70 3.08 -22.79 3.41
C GLU A 70 1.55 -22.61 3.30
N VAL A 71 0.80 -22.90 4.36
CA VAL A 71 -0.66 -22.70 4.42
C VAL A 71 -1.04 -21.22 4.32
N ASN A 72 -0.29 -20.32 4.96
CA ASN A 72 -0.53 -18.88 4.81
C ASN A 72 -0.17 -18.41 3.40
N ARG A 73 0.92 -18.90 2.79
CA ARG A 73 1.23 -18.62 1.38
C ARG A 73 0.11 -19.09 0.46
N GLU A 74 -0.46 -20.27 0.70
CA GLU A 74 -1.49 -20.86 -0.17
C GLU A 74 -2.85 -20.16 -0.01
N LYS A 75 -3.25 -19.83 1.22
CA LYS A 75 -4.44 -18.99 1.49
C LYS A 75 -4.29 -17.58 0.92
N THR A 76 -3.13 -16.96 1.10
CA THR A 76 -2.81 -15.66 0.50
C THR A 76 -2.86 -15.75 -1.02
N LYS A 77 -2.27 -16.78 -1.63
CA LYS A 77 -2.28 -17.01 -3.09
C LYS A 77 -3.72 -17.10 -3.63
N GLN A 78 -4.59 -17.88 -2.99
CA GLN A 78 -5.99 -18.04 -3.42
C GLN A 78 -6.84 -16.76 -3.30
N ILE A 79 -6.63 -15.95 -2.25
CA ILE A 79 -7.33 -14.65 -2.09
C ILE A 79 -6.78 -13.64 -3.10
N THR A 80 -5.47 -13.69 -3.38
CA THR A 80 -4.76 -12.74 -4.23
C THR A 80 -5.03 -12.93 -5.72
N THR A 81 -5.09 -14.18 -6.21
CA THR A 81 -5.48 -14.45 -7.60
C THR A 81 -6.87 -13.90 -7.90
N LYS A 82 -7.79 -13.93 -6.92
CA LYS A 82 -9.12 -13.32 -7.06
C LYS A 82 -9.08 -11.80 -7.17
N ILE A 83 -8.12 -11.09 -6.57
CA ILE A 83 -8.04 -9.63 -6.63
C ILE A 83 -7.59 -9.19 -8.02
N ILE A 84 -6.50 -9.74 -8.54
CA ILE A 84 -5.98 -9.42 -9.87
C ILE A 84 -7.00 -9.77 -10.96
N GLU A 85 -7.63 -10.94 -10.87
CA GLU A 85 -8.66 -11.38 -11.83
C GLU A 85 -9.96 -10.55 -11.76
N LYS A 86 -10.32 -10.00 -10.58
CA LYS A 86 -11.52 -9.17 -10.40
C LYS A 86 -11.33 -7.75 -10.92
N HIS A 87 -10.09 -7.32 -11.15
CA HIS A 87 -9.77 -5.89 -11.25
C HIS A 87 -9.07 -5.48 -12.53
N PHE A 88 -8.35 -6.38 -13.17
CA PHE A 88 -7.73 -6.14 -14.47
C PHE A 88 -8.54 -6.77 -15.60
N SER A 89 -8.51 -6.15 -16.78
CA SER A 89 -9.14 -6.74 -17.96
C SER A 89 -8.47 -8.06 -18.34
N PRO A 90 -9.20 -9.00 -18.98
CA PRO A 90 -8.62 -10.26 -19.45
C PRO A 90 -7.37 -10.07 -20.34
N LEU A 91 -7.29 -8.95 -21.06
CA LEU A 91 -6.14 -8.60 -21.88
C LEU A 91 -4.91 -8.23 -21.04
N ILE A 92 -5.07 -7.44 -19.98
CA ILE A 92 -3.99 -7.12 -19.04
C ILE A 92 -3.50 -8.39 -18.34
N LEU A 93 -4.42 -9.27 -17.94
CA LEU A 93 -4.06 -10.56 -17.34
C LEU A 93 -3.24 -11.44 -18.30
N ASN A 94 -3.63 -11.48 -19.57
CA ASN A 94 -2.86 -12.18 -20.60
C ASN A 94 -1.48 -11.56 -20.81
N PHE A 95 -1.37 -10.24 -20.75
CA PHE A 95 -0.08 -9.56 -20.80
C PHE A 95 0.83 -9.95 -19.63
N PHE A 96 0.32 -9.98 -18.39
CA PHE A 96 1.10 -10.48 -17.26
C PHE A 96 1.52 -11.94 -17.41
N ARG A 97 0.64 -12.81 -17.90
CA ARG A 97 0.99 -14.21 -18.23
C ARG A 97 2.08 -14.31 -19.30
N VAL A 98 2.16 -13.36 -20.24
CA VAL A 98 3.25 -13.30 -21.22
C VAL A 98 4.54 -12.87 -20.53
N LEU A 99 4.52 -11.84 -19.69
CA LEU A 99 5.70 -11.40 -18.93
C LEU A 99 6.26 -12.52 -18.06
N GLU A 100 5.39 -13.30 -17.41
CA GLU A 100 5.76 -14.45 -16.60
C GLU A 100 6.39 -15.57 -17.44
N ARG A 101 5.74 -15.95 -18.56
CA ARG A 101 6.30 -16.94 -19.50
C ARG A 101 7.65 -16.53 -20.08
N ARG A 102 7.90 -15.23 -20.20
CA ARG A 102 9.15 -14.65 -20.70
C ARG A 102 10.19 -14.45 -19.61
N GLY A 103 9.89 -14.79 -18.35
CA GLY A 103 10.79 -14.62 -17.20
C GLY A 103 11.12 -13.16 -16.90
N VAL A 104 10.29 -12.22 -17.36
CA VAL A 104 10.48 -10.79 -17.15
C VAL A 104 9.98 -10.39 -15.77
N LEU A 105 8.79 -10.87 -15.42
CA LEU A 105 8.12 -10.54 -14.17
C LEU A 105 7.09 -11.63 -13.88
N THR A 106 7.19 -12.27 -12.72
CA THR A 106 6.18 -13.24 -12.28
C THR A 106 4.96 -12.53 -11.72
N LEU A 107 3.78 -13.15 -11.83
CA LEU A 107 2.57 -12.63 -11.17
C LEU A 107 2.82 -12.44 -9.68
N SER A 108 3.53 -13.37 -9.04
CA SER A 108 3.92 -13.29 -7.63
C SER A 108 4.81 -12.08 -7.29
N GLU A 109 5.68 -11.64 -8.20
CA GLU A 109 6.50 -10.43 -8.00
C GLU A 109 5.70 -9.14 -8.20
N ILE A 110 4.77 -9.12 -9.17
CA ILE A 110 3.81 -8.02 -9.34
C ILE A 110 2.97 -7.89 -8.08
N GLU A 111 2.46 -9.02 -7.58
CA GLU A 111 1.71 -9.13 -6.33
C GLU A 111 2.52 -8.66 -5.13
N LYS A 112 3.72 -9.20 -4.93
CA LYS A 112 4.57 -8.80 -3.80
C LYS A 112 4.84 -7.29 -3.83
N ARG A 113 5.07 -6.70 -5.01
CA ARG A 113 5.23 -5.24 -5.15
C ARG A 113 3.92 -4.48 -4.94
N LEU A 114 2.78 -5.04 -5.35
CA LEU A 114 1.45 -4.51 -4.99
C LEU A 114 1.30 -4.41 -3.48
N PHE A 115 1.67 -5.44 -2.73
CA PHE A 115 1.45 -5.47 -1.27
C PHE A 115 2.55 -4.79 -0.46
N ASP A 116 3.81 -4.90 -0.87
CA ASP A 116 4.93 -4.17 -0.27
C ASP A 116 4.72 -2.65 -0.44
N ASN A 117 4.09 -2.19 -1.52
CA ASN A 117 3.71 -0.79 -1.67
C ASN A 117 2.41 -0.41 -0.95
N LEU A 118 1.51 -1.34 -0.67
CA LEU A 118 0.36 -1.07 0.22
C LEU A 118 0.78 -0.86 1.67
N SER A 119 1.95 -1.36 2.07
CA SER A 119 2.62 -0.97 3.32
C SER A 119 3.02 0.51 3.36
N LEU A 120 2.87 1.26 2.26
CA LEU A 120 3.03 2.71 2.23
C LEU A 120 1.79 3.43 2.74
N ALA A 121 0.60 2.84 2.63
CA ALA A 121 -0.61 3.48 3.11
C ALA A 121 -0.73 3.33 4.63
N PHE A 122 -1.21 4.37 5.29
CA PHE A 122 -1.40 4.39 6.73
C PHE A 122 -2.89 4.54 7.04
N LEU A 123 -3.42 3.62 7.82
CA LEU A 123 -4.70 3.77 8.45
C LEU A 123 -4.50 4.56 9.74
N ILE A 124 -5.19 5.69 9.86
CA ILE A 124 -5.11 6.55 11.03
C ILE A 124 -6.49 6.60 11.67
N ILE A 125 -6.57 6.07 12.88
CA ILE A 125 -7.79 6.05 13.68
C ILE A 125 -7.59 7.01 14.83
N GLU A 126 -8.44 8.02 14.91
CA GLU A 126 -8.58 8.86 16.09
C GLU A 126 -9.86 8.49 16.82
N ARG A 127 -9.75 8.35 18.14
CA ARG A 127 -10.87 8.19 19.06
C ARG A 127 -10.72 9.13 20.24
N GLY A 128 -11.83 9.71 20.64
CA GLY A 128 -12.01 10.22 21.99
C GLY A 128 -11.46 11.62 22.18
N GLU A 129 -11.40 12.45 21.15
CA GLU A 129 -11.18 13.89 21.34
C GLU A 129 -12.24 14.48 22.27
N SER A 130 -11.84 14.73 23.52
CA SER A 130 -12.73 15.16 24.61
C SER A 130 -13.28 16.57 24.42
N LEU A 131 -12.78 17.31 23.41
CA LEU A 131 -13.35 18.57 22.99
C LEU A 131 -14.83 18.43 22.64
N GLU A 132 -15.29 17.22 22.30
CA GLU A 132 -16.69 16.92 22.11
C GLU A 132 -17.57 17.20 23.33
N LYS A 133 -17.00 17.15 24.55
CA LYS A 133 -17.71 17.19 25.84
C LYS A 133 -17.50 18.49 26.62
N THR A 134 -16.52 19.32 26.27
CA THR A 134 -16.06 20.45 27.11
C THR A 134 -16.98 21.67 27.10
N ASP A 135 -17.47 22.12 25.94
CA ASP A 135 -18.52 23.16 25.84
C ASP A 135 -18.95 23.37 24.37
N ARG A 136 -20.25 23.60 24.10
CA ARG A 136 -20.74 23.81 22.72
C ARG A 136 -20.28 25.15 22.15
N ARG A 137 -20.20 26.21 22.96
CA ARG A 137 -19.84 27.57 22.54
C ARG A 137 -18.34 27.68 22.23
N LEU A 138 -17.49 27.02 23.02
CA LEU A 138 -16.07 26.88 22.73
C LEU A 138 -15.82 26.18 21.38
N LYS A 139 -16.58 25.14 21.02
CA LYS A 139 -16.49 24.52 19.68
C LYS A 139 -16.82 25.49 18.54
N TYR A 140 -17.80 26.37 18.72
CA TYR A 140 -18.13 27.39 17.71
C TYR A 140 -16.98 28.39 17.55
N ILE A 141 -16.44 28.86 18.67
CA ILE A 141 -15.28 29.77 18.70
C ILE A 141 -14.11 29.15 17.93
N ILE A 142 -13.74 27.92 18.28
CA ILE A 142 -12.68 27.16 17.61
C ILE A 142 -13.00 27.00 16.11
N SER A 143 -14.20 26.56 15.75
CA SER A 143 -14.62 26.39 14.35
C SER A 143 -14.53 27.69 13.55
N ASN A 144 -14.92 28.82 14.14
CA ASN A 144 -14.83 30.14 13.49
C ASN A 144 -13.38 30.56 13.27
N ILE A 145 -12.50 30.36 14.26
CA ILE A 145 -11.06 30.70 14.16
C ILE A 145 -10.39 29.89 13.04
N LEU A 146 -10.69 28.59 12.95
CA LEU A 146 -10.14 27.71 11.91
C LEU A 146 -10.63 28.08 10.51
N GLU A 147 -11.89 28.52 10.40
CA GLU A 147 -12.46 29.03 9.15
C GLU A 147 -12.16 30.52 8.89
N GLN A 148 -11.28 31.14 9.69
CA GLN A 148 -10.90 32.55 9.57
C GLN A 148 -12.09 33.53 9.63
N ARG A 149 -13.09 33.23 10.46
CA ARG A 149 -14.27 34.07 10.71
C ARG A 149 -14.24 34.66 12.11
N ASN A 150 -15.16 35.58 12.40
CA ASN A 150 -15.28 36.18 13.72
C ASN A 150 -15.58 35.09 14.77
N PRO A 151 -14.76 34.94 15.83
CA PRO A 151 -14.93 33.91 16.87
C PRO A 151 -16.33 33.89 17.52
N THR A 152 -16.96 35.06 17.68
CA THR A 152 -18.24 35.22 18.38
C THR A 152 -19.47 35.05 17.48
N GLN A 153 -19.26 34.81 16.18
CA GLN A 153 -20.38 34.64 15.25
C GLN A 153 -21.13 33.33 15.53
N TYR A 154 -22.41 33.45 15.92
CA TYR A 154 -23.25 32.29 16.17
C TYR A 154 -23.55 31.52 14.88
N ARG A 155 -23.46 30.19 14.94
CA ARG A 155 -23.88 29.28 13.87
C ARG A 155 -24.81 28.22 14.42
N ARG A 156 -25.68 27.68 13.57
CA ARG A 156 -26.53 26.55 13.97
C ARG A 156 -25.72 25.28 14.26
N PHE A 157 -24.63 25.04 13.54
CA PHE A 157 -23.77 23.87 13.72
C PHE A 157 -22.29 24.25 13.57
N PRO A 158 -21.39 23.73 14.43
CA PRO A 158 -19.95 23.90 14.23
C PRO A 158 -19.54 23.18 12.93
N GLY A 159 -18.65 23.79 12.16
CA GLY A 159 -18.18 23.24 10.88
C GLY A 159 -17.21 22.06 11.05
N ILE A 160 -16.57 21.97 12.23
CA ILE A 160 -15.64 20.89 12.58
C ILE A 160 -16.34 19.84 13.47
N SER A 161 -16.09 18.55 13.20
CA SER A 161 -16.48 17.48 14.14
C SER A 161 -15.45 17.33 15.26
N THR A 162 -14.16 17.36 14.92
CA THR A 162 -13.00 17.23 15.82
C THR A 162 -11.83 18.06 15.27
N LEU A 163 -10.91 18.53 16.14
CA LEU A 163 -9.68 19.22 15.73
C LEU A 163 -8.80 18.30 14.89
N PHE A 164 -8.72 17.03 15.27
CA PHE A 164 -7.94 16.04 14.52
C PHE A 164 -8.48 15.85 13.10
N ARG A 165 -9.81 15.80 12.92
CA ARG A 165 -10.40 15.70 11.57
C ARG A 165 -10.11 16.93 10.73
N HIS A 166 -10.16 18.13 11.32
CA HIS A 166 -9.78 19.34 10.61
C HIS A 166 -8.30 19.31 10.19
N PHE A 167 -7.40 18.98 11.13
CA PHE A 167 -5.98 18.82 10.85
C PHE A 167 -5.70 17.84 9.70
N MET A 168 -6.32 16.66 9.73
CA MET A 168 -6.16 15.63 8.71
C MET A 168 -6.72 16.03 7.33
N LEU A 169 -7.74 16.89 7.27
CA LEU A 169 -8.38 17.29 6.01
C LEU A 169 -7.86 18.62 5.44
N SER A 170 -7.26 19.47 6.27
CA SER A 170 -6.85 20.82 5.86
C SER A 170 -5.35 21.07 5.93
N VAL A 171 -4.60 20.31 6.73
CA VAL A 171 -3.15 20.50 6.91
C VAL A 171 -2.35 19.36 6.26
N VAL A 172 -2.68 18.12 6.60
CA VAL A 172 -1.94 16.94 6.11
C VAL A 172 -1.93 16.79 4.57
N PRO A 173 -3.02 17.10 3.82
CA PRO A 173 -3.01 17.00 2.36
C PRO A 173 -2.04 17.98 1.67
N GLU A 174 -1.71 19.10 2.32
CA GLU A 174 -0.80 20.13 1.81
C GLU A 174 0.68 19.74 1.94
N TRP A 175 0.99 18.68 2.68
CA TRP A 175 2.37 18.24 2.84
C TRP A 175 2.91 17.64 1.54
N GLU A 176 4.09 18.08 1.11
CA GLU A 176 4.76 17.53 -0.08
C GLU A 176 4.99 16.01 -0.01
N THR A 177 5.07 15.46 1.21
CA THR A 177 5.21 14.01 1.44
C THR A 177 3.93 13.22 1.20
N ILE A 178 2.78 13.89 1.21
CA ILE A 178 1.46 13.27 1.10
C ILE A 178 0.93 13.39 -0.34
N ASP A 179 0.36 12.30 -0.80
CA ASP A 179 -0.39 12.28 -2.06
C ASP A 179 -1.87 12.51 -1.79
N LYS A 180 -2.41 11.81 -0.79
CA LYS A 180 -3.84 11.84 -0.51
C LYS A 180 -4.17 11.48 0.93
N VAL A 181 -5.21 12.14 1.44
CA VAL A 181 -5.90 11.74 2.68
C VAL A 181 -7.36 11.46 2.34
N ILE A 182 -7.83 10.28 2.72
CA ILE A 182 -9.19 9.81 2.42
C ILE A 182 -9.90 9.56 3.75
N PRO A 183 -10.96 10.31 4.08
CA PRO A 183 -11.75 10.08 5.27
C PRO A 183 -12.73 8.91 5.09
N PHE A 184 -12.93 8.12 6.15
CA PHE A 184 -14.05 7.18 6.27
C PHE A 184 -15.07 7.74 7.27
N ASN A 185 -16.35 7.55 6.96
CA ASN A 185 -17.43 7.89 7.89
C ASN A 185 -17.75 6.68 8.76
N LEU A 186 -17.31 6.70 10.02
CA LEU A 186 -17.61 5.63 10.99
C LEU A 186 -18.65 6.03 12.05
N GLY A 187 -19.20 7.24 11.98
CA GLY A 187 -20.15 7.78 12.97
C GLY A 187 -19.52 8.86 13.87
N PRO A 188 -20.28 9.42 14.82
CA PRO A 188 -19.80 10.48 15.71
C PRO A 188 -18.75 9.97 16.72
N GLY A 189 -17.77 10.81 17.07
CA GLY A 189 -16.71 10.52 18.06
C GLY A 189 -15.52 9.67 17.58
N PHE A 190 -15.46 9.35 16.28
CA PHE A 190 -14.35 8.63 15.66
C PHE A 190 -13.97 9.27 14.32
N SER A 191 -12.67 9.37 14.07
CA SER A 191 -12.14 9.81 12.78
C SER A 191 -11.24 8.72 12.21
N LEU A 192 -11.53 8.25 11.01
CA LEU A 192 -10.72 7.25 10.32
C LEU A 192 -10.24 7.81 9.00
N PHE A 193 -8.95 7.66 8.72
CA PHE A 193 -8.34 8.12 7.48
C PHE A 193 -7.45 7.04 6.87
N LEU A 194 -7.48 6.95 5.55
CA LEU A 194 -6.42 6.31 4.76
C LEU A 194 -5.51 7.42 4.24
N VAL A 195 -4.24 7.38 4.64
CA VAL A 195 -3.22 8.32 4.21
C VAL A 195 -2.28 7.62 3.24
N ILE A 196 -2.14 8.20 2.05
CA ILE A 196 -1.28 7.68 0.99
C ILE A 196 -0.12 8.67 0.84
N PRO A 197 1.12 8.30 1.21
CA PRO A 197 2.29 9.13 0.97
C PRO A 197 2.75 9.00 -0.49
N ARG A 198 3.48 10.00 -0.98
CA ARG A 198 4.06 9.96 -2.34
C ARG A 198 5.19 8.94 -2.48
N LYS A 199 5.85 8.60 -1.37
CA LYS A 199 7.02 7.72 -1.27
C LYS A 199 7.10 7.12 0.14
N HIS A 200 7.86 6.04 0.30
CA HIS A 200 7.98 5.36 1.60
C HIS A 200 8.49 6.31 2.69
N PHE A 201 7.74 6.39 3.78
CA PHE A 201 8.06 7.27 4.91
C PHE A 201 7.87 6.48 6.21
N LYS A 202 8.99 5.95 6.75
CA LYS A 202 8.98 5.00 7.87
C LYS A 202 8.32 5.52 9.15
N ASN A 203 8.34 6.85 9.37
CA ASN A 203 7.88 7.47 10.62
C ASN A 203 6.68 8.41 10.39
N LEU A 204 5.79 8.08 9.45
CA LEU A 204 4.72 9.02 9.08
C LEU A 204 3.74 9.22 10.23
N GLY A 205 3.47 8.15 10.98
CA GLY A 205 2.65 8.21 12.19
C GLY A 205 3.19 9.19 13.21
N ASP A 206 4.48 9.09 13.53
CA ASP A 206 5.14 9.99 14.50
C ASP A 206 5.08 11.44 14.03
N LYS A 207 5.36 11.70 12.75
CA LYS A 207 5.25 13.02 12.16
C LYS A 207 3.82 13.58 12.27
N ILE A 208 2.81 12.78 11.96
CA ILE A 208 1.41 13.20 12.07
C ILE A 208 1.03 13.53 13.51
N ILE A 209 1.51 12.73 14.48
CA ILE A 209 1.26 12.98 15.91
C ILE A 209 1.96 14.26 16.38
N GLU A 210 3.23 14.45 16.01
CA GLU A 210 4.03 15.62 16.37
C GLU A 210 3.43 16.91 15.79
N GLU A 211 3.13 16.91 14.50
CA GLU A 211 2.54 18.07 13.83
C GLU A 211 1.12 18.36 14.33
N TYR A 212 0.37 17.33 14.74
CA TYR A 212 -0.92 17.55 15.40
C TYR A 212 -0.75 18.25 16.77
N ARG A 213 0.28 17.89 17.55
CA ARG A 213 0.59 18.60 18.81
C ARG A 213 0.93 20.07 18.55
N ASN A 214 1.75 20.34 17.54
CA ASN A 214 2.12 21.70 17.16
C ASN A 214 0.89 22.50 16.71
N TYR A 215 0.06 21.90 15.86
CA TYR A 215 -1.19 22.47 15.38
C TYR A 215 -2.14 22.89 16.53
N VAL A 216 -2.33 22.01 17.51
CA VAL A 216 -3.18 22.31 18.69
C VAL A 216 -2.53 23.35 19.60
N SER A 217 -1.20 23.33 19.76
CA SER A 217 -0.48 24.34 20.57
C SER A 217 -0.61 25.74 19.98
N HIS A 218 -0.48 25.89 18.65
CA HIS A 218 -0.70 27.17 17.98
C HIS A 218 -2.15 27.66 18.09
N LEU A 219 -3.12 26.73 18.01
CA LEU A 219 -4.52 27.08 18.23
C LEU A 219 -4.77 27.54 19.67
N TYR A 220 -4.14 26.88 20.65
CA TYR A 220 -4.17 27.27 22.06
C TYR A 220 -3.67 28.71 22.25
N GLU A 221 -2.47 29.03 21.78
CA GLU A 221 -1.91 30.38 21.86
C GLU A 221 -2.85 31.41 21.22
N ARG A 222 -3.44 31.09 20.07
CA ARG A 222 -4.36 31.99 19.37
C ARG A 222 -5.63 32.27 20.19
N ILE A 223 -6.17 31.27 20.87
CA ILE A 223 -7.37 31.42 21.71
C ILE A 223 -7.06 32.19 23.00
N GLN A 224 -5.92 31.91 23.64
CA GLN A 224 -5.55 32.63 24.86
C GLN A 224 -5.30 34.12 24.60
N ASN A 225 -4.73 34.45 23.44
CA ASN A 225 -4.39 35.82 23.07
C ASN A 225 -5.52 36.61 22.39
N ASP A 226 -6.66 35.99 22.04
CA ASP A 226 -7.77 36.71 21.42
C ASP A 226 -8.57 37.50 22.49
N PRO A 227 -8.67 38.83 22.38
CA PRO A 227 -9.41 39.66 23.35
C PRO A 227 -10.94 39.51 23.22
N ASN A 228 -11.45 38.93 22.14
CA ASN A 228 -12.89 38.78 21.90
C ASN A 228 -13.46 37.49 22.49
N ILE A 229 -12.61 36.63 23.05
CA ILE A 229 -13.00 35.36 23.67
C ILE A 229 -13.12 35.58 25.18
N GLU A 230 -14.27 35.21 25.74
CA GLU A 230 -14.53 35.29 27.19
C GLU A 230 -13.53 34.43 27.97
N GLU A 231 -13.09 34.94 29.13
CA GLU A 231 -12.07 34.27 29.96
C GLU A 231 -12.51 32.87 30.42
N THR A 232 -13.80 32.68 30.66
CA THR A 232 -14.40 31.37 30.99
C THR A 232 -14.14 30.33 29.90
N HIS A 233 -14.19 30.70 28.62
CA HIS A 233 -13.90 29.80 27.51
C HIS A 233 -12.40 29.49 27.39
N LYS A 234 -11.55 30.47 27.73
CA LYS A 234 -10.09 30.29 27.78
C LYS A 234 -9.66 29.35 28.89
N GLU A 235 -10.29 29.44 30.06
CA GLU A 235 -10.09 28.53 31.19
C GLU A 235 -10.50 27.10 30.84
N ILE A 236 -11.69 26.91 30.25
CA ILE A 236 -12.16 25.59 29.80
C ILE A 236 -11.19 24.99 28.77
N PHE A 237 -10.71 25.80 27.82
CA PHE A 237 -9.76 25.30 26.83
C PHE A 237 -8.38 24.98 27.43
N THR A 238 -7.94 25.75 28.43
CA THR A 238 -6.72 25.46 29.20
C THR A 238 -6.81 24.14 29.94
N GLN A 239 -7.93 23.86 30.62
CA GLN A 239 -8.14 22.57 31.28
C GLN A 239 -8.06 21.42 30.28
N TRP A 240 -8.72 21.57 29.12
CA TRP A 240 -8.66 20.57 28.06
C TRP A 240 -7.24 20.38 27.50
N PHE A 241 -6.52 21.47 27.24
CA PHE A 241 -5.16 21.44 26.70
C PHE A 241 -4.18 20.78 27.67
N ASN A 242 -4.37 20.95 28.98
CA ASN A 242 -3.54 20.28 29.99
C ASN A 242 -3.72 18.75 30.00
N GLU A 243 -4.89 18.26 29.58
CA GLU A 243 -5.15 16.81 29.43
C GLU A 243 -4.73 16.27 28.05
N PHE A 244 -4.46 17.17 27.09
CA PHE A 244 -4.13 16.82 25.71
C PHE A 244 -2.71 16.24 25.62
N SER A 245 -2.62 14.95 25.24
CA SER A 245 -1.37 14.21 25.15
C SER A 245 -1.48 13.09 24.09
N PRO A 246 -1.62 13.41 22.79
CA PRO A 246 -1.64 12.40 21.74
C PRO A 246 -0.31 11.65 21.69
N PRO A 247 -0.26 10.34 21.39
CA PRO A 247 -1.34 9.54 20.84
C PRO A 247 -2.24 8.91 21.90
N SER A 248 -2.12 9.28 23.17
CA SER A 248 -2.94 8.71 24.26
C SER A 248 -4.24 9.48 24.49
N ASN A 249 -4.23 10.80 24.34
CA ASN A 249 -5.42 11.66 24.45
C ASN A 249 -5.37 12.83 23.44
N PRO A 250 -6.12 12.80 22.32
CA PRO A 250 -6.98 11.68 21.87
C PRO A 250 -6.16 10.44 21.52
N ILE A 251 -6.83 9.27 21.50
CA ILE A 251 -6.19 8.01 21.11
C ILE A 251 -5.98 8.02 19.60
N ILE A 252 -4.72 8.03 19.15
CA ILE A 252 -4.36 7.97 17.73
C ILE A 252 -3.65 6.65 17.45
N ILE A 253 -4.28 5.80 16.65
CA ILE A 253 -3.73 4.52 16.20
C ILE A 253 -3.31 4.66 14.75
N VAL A 254 -2.03 4.41 14.50
CA VAL A 254 -1.47 4.34 13.16
C VAL A 254 -1.19 2.89 12.84
N SER A 255 -1.81 2.36 11.79
CA SER A 255 -1.61 0.98 11.36
C SER A 255 -1.39 0.89 9.85
N TYR A 256 -0.73 -0.18 9.43
CA TYR A 256 -0.61 -0.52 8.02
C TYR A 256 -1.76 -1.43 7.63
N PRO A 257 -2.48 -1.15 6.53
CA PRO A 257 -3.54 -2.04 6.08
C PRO A 257 -2.91 -3.35 5.58
N TYR A 258 -3.39 -4.50 6.09
CA TYR A 258 -3.04 -5.81 5.54
C TYR A 258 -3.86 -6.07 4.27
N GLN A 259 -3.40 -7.03 3.45
CA GLN A 259 -4.09 -7.51 2.24
C GLN A 259 -5.60 -7.64 2.38
N THR A 260 -6.06 -8.34 3.41
CA THR A 260 -7.48 -8.60 3.68
C THR A 260 -8.24 -7.37 4.18
N THR A 261 -7.54 -6.38 4.73
CA THR A 261 -8.14 -5.17 5.30
C THR A 261 -8.46 -4.15 4.23
N ILE A 262 -7.77 -4.14 3.09
CA ILE A 262 -7.98 -3.16 2.01
C ILE A 262 -9.34 -3.37 1.36
N ASP A 263 -9.72 -4.60 1.01
CA ASP A 263 -11.03 -4.89 0.45
C ASP A 263 -12.15 -4.45 1.40
N MET A 264 -12.01 -4.78 2.69
CA MET A 264 -12.97 -4.36 3.72
C MET A 264 -13.02 -2.84 3.90
N LEU A 265 -11.90 -2.14 3.75
CA LEU A 265 -11.84 -0.69 3.80
C LEU A 265 -12.56 -0.10 2.58
N LEU A 266 -12.31 -0.65 1.39
CA LEU A 266 -12.91 -0.19 0.14
C LEU A 266 -14.44 -0.34 0.13
N GLU A 267 -14.97 -1.42 0.70
CA GLU A 267 -16.42 -1.64 0.85
C GLU A 267 -17.08 -0.65 1.82
N ARG A 268 -16.32 -0.07 2.75
CA ARG A 268 -16.81 0.88 3.77
C ARG A 268 -16.61 2.34 3.40
N LEU A 269 -16.10 2.62 2.20
CA LEU A 269 -15.94 3.99 1.73
C LEU A 269 -17.30 4.65 1.48
N PRO A 270 -17.53 5.87 1.97
CA PRO A 270 -18.74 6.60 1.66
C PRO A 270 -18.77 6.99 0.17
N ALA A 271 -19.77 6.47 -0.57
CA ALA A 271 -20.02 6.78 -1.99
C ALA A 271 -20.16 8.30 -2.28
N VAL A 272 -20.46 9.10 -1.26
CA VAL A 272 -20.79 10.52 -1.33
C VAL A 272 -19.56 11.43 -1.50
N SER A 273 -18.34 10.90 -1.35
CA SER A 273 -17.10 11.72 -1.35
C SER A 273 -16.57 12.08 -2.75
N GLY A 274 -17.25 11.71 -3.84
CA GLY A 274 -16.73 11.85 -5.22
C GLY A 274 -15.51 10.97 -5.51
N VAL A 275 -15.07 10.20 -4.51
CA VAL A 275 -13.98 9.22 -4.54
C VAL A 275 -14.65 7.85 -4.42
N THR A 276 -14.95 7.24 -5.57
CA THR A 276 -15.50 5.88 -5.58
C THR A 276 -14.45 4.89 -5.09
N GLY A 277 -14.87 3.76 -4.50
CA GLY A 277 -13.95 2.66 -4.18
C GLY A 277 -13.10 2.24 -5.38
N GLU A 278 -13.66 2.36 -6.59
CA GLU A 278 -12.98 2.17 -7.87
C GLU A 278 -11.87 3.20 -8.13
N TYR A 279 -12.04 4.47 -7.73
CA TYR A 279 -11.02 5.49 -7.91
C TYR A 279 -9.84 5.33 -6.95
N ILE A 280 -10.07 4.90 -5.70
CA ILE A 280 -8.97 4.62 -4.75
C ILE A 280 -8.21 3.39 -5.19
N LYS A 281 -8.96 2.35 -5.56
CA LYS A 281 -8.42 1.15 -6.16
C LYS A 281 -7.62 1.50 -7.42
N PHE A 282 -8.14 2.35 -8.30
CA PHE A 282 -7.44 2.88 -9.47
C PHE A 282 -6.16 3.67 -9.10
N VAL A 283 -6.18 4.54 -8.09
CA VAL A 283 -4.98 5.30 -7.66
C VAL A 283 -3.89 4.38 -7.11
N LEU A 284 -4.28 3.36 -6.35
CA LEU A 284 -3.36 2.36 -5.81
C LEU A 284 -2.84 1.46 -6.95
N GLU A 285 -3.74 0.91 -7.77
CA GLU A 285 -3.41 0.06 -8.92
C GLU A 285 -2.55 0.80 -9.95
N SER A 286 -2.84 2.05 -10.27
CA SER A 286 -2.11 2.84 -11.28
C SER A 286 -0.69 3.20 -10.89
N LYS A 287 -0.47 3.64 -9.66
CA LYS A 287 0.89 3.88 -9.14
C LYS A 287 1.71 2.60 -9.11
N ILE A 288 1.08 1.48 -8.76
CA ILE A 288 1.77 0.19 -8.66
C ILE A 288 2.01 -0.43 -10.03
N LEU A 289 1.04 -0.38 -10.94
CA LEU A 289 1.18 -0.84 -12.32
C LEU A 289 2.31 -0.05 -12.99
N LYS A 290 2.36 1.27 -12.77
CA LYS A 290 3.41 2.14 -13.28
C LYS A 290 4.79 1.69 -12.80
N GLN A 291 4.96 1.51 -11.48
CA GLN A 291 6.22 1.02 -10.92
C GLN A 291 6.58 -0.39 -11.37
N SER A 292 5.59 -1.27 -11.56
CA SER A 292 5.84 -2.66 -12.02
C SER A 292 6.25 -2.72 -13.49
N LEU A 293 5.69 -1.84 -14.32
CA LEU A 293 6.05 -1.70 -15.74
C LEU A 293 7.32 -0.86 -15.97
N ASP A 294 7.70 -0.01 -15.00
CA ASP A 294 8.99 0.71 -14.97
C ASP A 294 10.18 -0.24 -14.73
N ILE A 295 9.94 -1.49 -14.30
CA ILE A 295 10.99 -2.45 -13.97
C ILE A 295 11.38 -3.26 -15.20
N GLY A 296 12.45 -2.78 -15.86
CA GLY A 296 13.19 -3.52 -16.87
C GLY A 296 12.89 -3.14 -18.32
N ASN A 297 13.70 -3.68 -19.23
CA ASN A 297 13.54 -3.51 -20.68
C ASN A 297 12.40 -4.39 -21.23
N ILE A 298 11.16 -4.17 -20.78
CA ILE A 298 9.98 -4.88 -21.29
C ILE A 298 9.86 -4.62 -22.79
N LYS A 299 9.84 -5.67 -23.62
CA LYS A 299 9.77 -5.54 -25.08
C LYS A 299 8.34 -5.21 -25.51
N LEU A 300 8.19 -4.30 -26.47
CA LEU A 300 6.89 -3.95 -27.07
C LEU A 300 6.26 -5.17 -27.76
N ALA A 301 7.09 -6.09 -28.26
CA ALA A 301 6.64 -7.35 -28.85
C ALA A 301 5.77 -8.20 -27.91
N TYR A 302 5.90 -8.05 -26.59
CA TYR A 302 5.08 -8.78 -25.62
C TYR A 302 3.62 -8.30 -25.59
N LEU A 303 3.34 -7.05 -26.01
CA LEU A 303 1.98 -6.58 -26.24
C LEU A 303 1.31 -7.35 -27.39
N PHE A 304 2.05 -7.60 -28.48
CA PHE A 304 1.56 -8.36 -29.63
C PHE A 304 1.33 -9.84 -29.26
N GLU A 305 2.25 -10.44 -28.51
CA GLU A 305 2.07 -11.80 -28.01
C GLU A 305 0.82 -11.91 -27.11
N ALA A 306 0.59 -10.93 -26.24
CA ALA A 306 -0.58 -10.87 -25.37
C ALA A 306 -1.89 -10.66 -26.15
N ALA A 307 -1.84 -9.90 -27.25
CA ALA A 307 -2.97 -9.68 -28.14
C ALA A 307 -3.32 -10.89 -29.03
N GLY A 308 -2.45 -11.92 -29.06
CA GLY A 308 -2.68 -13.18 -29.77
C GLY A 308 -1.95 -13.31 -31.11
N TYR A 309 -0.97 -12.46 -31.41
CA TYR A 309 -0.16 -12.61 -32.61
C TYR A 309 0.69 -13.89 -32.58
N ASN A 310 0.85 -14.52 -33.74
CA ASN A 310 1.62 -15.74 -33.86
C ASN A 310 3.12 -15.53 -33.55
N LYS A 311 3.82 -16.62 -33.22
CA LYS A 311 5.25 -16.60 -32.85
C LYS A 311 6.16 -16.00 -33.92
N LYS A 312 5.81 -16.10 -35.20
CA LYS A 312 6.61 -15.56 -36.31
C LYS A 312 6.61 -14.03 -36.29
N ILE A 313 5.44 -13.41 -36.18
CA ILE A 313 5.30 -11.95 -36.08
C ILE A 313 5.96 -11.44 -34.80
N VAL A 314 5.71 -12.10 -33.66
CA VAL A 314 6.32 -11.74 -32.37
C VAL A 314 7.85 -11.84 -32.44
N GLY A 315 8.39 -12.89 -33.06
CA GLY A 315 9.84 -13.06 -33.24
C GLY A 315 10.48 -11.94 -34.06
N LYS A 316 9.85 -11.52 -35.16
CA LYS A 316 10.29 -10.36 -35.96
C LYS A 316 10.31 -9.08 -35.13
N LEU A 317 9.24 -8.83 -34.36
CA LEU A 317 9.14 -7.65 -33.49
C LEU A 317 10.18 -7.65 -32.36
N ILE A 318 10.48 -8.81 -31.77
CA ILE A 318 11.54 -8.94 -30.76
C ILE A 318 12.90 -8.47 -31.31
N ASN A 319 13.20 -8.76 -32.57
CA ASN A 319 14.44 -8.34 -33.22
C ASN A 319 14.46 -6.84 -33.54
N LEU A 320 13.29 -6.23 -33.75
CA LEU A 320 13.15 -4.80 -34.04
C LEU A 320 12.95 -3.93 -32.79
N ASP A 321 12.73 -4.52 -31.61
CA ASP A 321 12.33 -3.81 -30.38
C ASP A 321 13.18 -2.57 -30.07
N LYS A 322 14.51 -2.70 -30.14
CA LYS A 322 15.42 -1.57 -29.88
C LYS A 322 15.22 -0.43 -30.88
N ARG A 323 15.12 -0.74 -32.17
CA ARG A 323 14.91 0.26 -33.23
C ARG A 323 13.54 0.91 -33.09
N LEU A 324 12.51 0.13 -32.77
CA LEU A 324 11.17 0.62 -32.52
C LEU A 324 11.13 1.60 -31.35
N LYS A 325 11.73 1.25 -30.20
CA LYS A 325 11.78 2.13 -29.03
C LYS A 325 12.54 3.42 -29.30
N ILE A 326 13.68 3.36 -29.99
CA ILE A 326 14.43 4.56 -30.38
C ILE A 326 13.59 5.46 -31.30
N LYS A 327 12.87 4.88 -32.25
CA LYS A 327 12.02 5.63 -33.18
C LYS A 327 10.84 6.29 -32.46
N LEU A 328 10.16 5.54 -31.59
CA LEU A 328 9.07 6.05 -30.77
C LEU A 328 9.52 7.16 -29.80
N GLY A 329 10.76 7.10 -29.32
CA GLY A 329 11.36 8.12 -28.46
C GLY A 329 12.11 9.23 -29.18
N ASN A 330 11.86 9.46 -30.47
CA ASN A 330 12.50 10.52 -31.26
C ASN A 330 14.05 10.53 -31.17
N GLY A 331 14.68 9.34 -31.20
CA GLY A 331 16.13 9.17 -31.12
C GLY A 331 16.63 8.71 -29.75
N GLN A 332 15.79 8.74 -28.70
CA GLN A 332 16.09 8.16 -27.40
C GLN A 332 15.35 6.83 -27.20
N GLN A 333 15.97 5.88 -26.51
CA GLN A 333 15.33 4.61 -26.21
C GLN A 333 14.35 4.80 -25.04
N ILE A 334 13.04 4.63 -25.29
CA ILE A 334 12.00 4.75 -24.27
C ILE A 334 11.63 3.42 -23.61
N THR A 335 11.11 3.51 -22.38
CA THR A 335 10.51 2.39 -21.63
C THR A 335 9.07 2.10 -22.10
N LEU A 336 8.47 1.01 -21.60
CA LEU A 336 7.06 0.69 -21.89
C LEU A 336 6.11 1.73 -21.29
N THR A 337 6.38 2.20 -20.08
CA THR A 337 5.61 3.24 -19.39
C THR A 337 5.68 4.57 -20.12
N GLU A 338 6.86 4.98 -20.57
CA GLU A 338 7.05 6.18 -21.40
C GLU A 338 6.29 6.05 -22.73
N PHE A 339 6.36 4.88 -23.38
CA PHE A 339 5.57 4.59 -24.57
C PHE A 339 4.06 4.74 -24.32
N LEU A 340 3.54 4.15 -23.24
CA LEU A 340 2.11 4.24 -22.90
C LEU A 340 1.68 5.68 -22.55
N GLY A 341 2.63 6.52 -22.12
CA GLY A 341 2.43 7.94 -21.85
C GLY A 341 2.35 8.84 -23.08
N LEU A 342 2.69 8.35 -24.27
CA LEU A 342 2.57 9.13 -25.52
C LEU A 342 1.12 9.49 -25.84
N SER A 343 0.93 10.56 -26.62
CA SER A 343 -0.35 10.88 -27.24
C SER A 343 -0.66 9.86 -28.34
N ASN A 344 -1.73 9.08 -28.23
CA ASN A 344 -2.12 8.03 -29.21
C ASN A 344 -1.00 6.99 -29.51
N PRO A 345 -0.57 6.19 -28.51
CA PRO A 345 0.57 5.28 -28.65
C PRO A 345 0.32 4.12 -29.61
N TYR A 346 -0.93 3.68 -29.80
CA TYR A 346 -1.27 2.66 -30.79
C TYR A 346 -0.94 3.11 -32.22
N HIS A 347 -1.36 4.32 -32.59
CA HIS A 347 -1.07 4.88 -33.91
C HIS A 347 0.44 5.09 -34.12
N HIS A 348 1.14 5.63 -33.12
CA HIS A 348 2.60 5.78 -33.17
C HIS A 348 3.33 4.45 -33.32
N LEU A 349 2.86 3.39 -32.64
CA LEU A 349 3.44 2.05 -32.75
C LEU A 349 3.32 1.51 -34.18
N LEU A 350 2.13 1.58 -34.76
CA LEU A 350 1.87 1.07 -36.11
C LEU A 350 2.65 1.85 -37.18
N THR A 351 2.64 3.18 -37.13
CA THR A 351 3.39 4.03 -38.07
C THR A 351 4.91 3.83 -37.93
N SER A 352 5.40 3.62 -36.71
CA SER A 352 6.81 3.28 -36.46
C SER A 352 7.18 1.92 -37.05
N ILE A 353 6.31 0.92 -36.97
CA ILE A 353 6.53 -0.39 -37.61
C ILE A 353 6.53 -0.24 -39.13
N GLN A 354 5.52 0.41 -39.71
CA GLN A 354 5.41 0.60 -41.17
C GLN A 354 6.65 1.24 -41.78
N SER A 355 7.20 2.22 -41.08
CA SER A 355 8.37 2.97 -41.54
C SER A 355 9.71 2.28 -41.27
N ILE A 356 9.74 1.20 -40.48
CA ILE A 356 10.94 0.37 -40.25
C ILE A 356 10.89 -0.89 -41.12
N ASP A 357 9.72 -1.51 -41.22
CA ASP A 357 9.46 -2.75 -41.95
C ASP A 357 8.00 -2.77 -42.45
N SER A 358 7.80 -2.34 -43.69
CA SER A 358 6.48 -2.26 -44.32
C SER A 358 5.85 -3.63 -44.54
N GLN A 359 6.65 -4.68 -44.75
CA GLN A 359 6.16 -6.04 -44.91
C GLN A 359 5.61 -6.58 -43.59
N LEU A 360 6.33 -6.37 -42.48
CA LEU A 360 5.86 -6.73 -41.14
C LEU A 360 4.60 -5.96 -40.76
N TYR A 361 4.53 -4.66 -41.10
CA TYR A 361 3.32 -3.87 -40.89
C TYR A 361 2.11 -4.49 -41.60
N ASN A 362 2.27 -4.85 -42.88
CA ASN A 362 1.20 -5.50 -43.64
C ASN A 362 0.76 -6.83 -42.99
N GLU A 363 1.71 -7.68 -42.55
CA GLU A 363 1.41 -8.92 -41.82
C GLU A 363 0.64 -8.66 -40.50
N ILE A 364 0.89 -7.52 -39.84
CA ILE A 364 0.24 -7.14 -38.58
C ILE A 364 -1.20 -6.67 -38.82
N VAL A 365 -1.43 -5.80 -39.80
CA VAL A 365 -2.75 -5.20 -40.05
C VAL A 365 -3.74 -6.18 -40.69
N THR A 366 -3.27 -7.19 -41.42
CA THR A 366 -4.13 -8.24 -41.99
C THR A 366 -4.73 -9.19 -40.95
N ASN A 367 -4.24 -9.16 -39.70
CA ASN A 367 -4.76 -9.96 -38.59
C ASN A 367 -5.74 -9.13 -37.74
N GLU A 368 -6.96 -8.91 -38.24
CA GLU A 368 -7.95 -8.00 -37.66
C GLU A 368 -8.30 -8.27 -36.18
N GLY A 369 -8.45 -9.55 -35.80
CA GLY A 369 -8.74 -9.95 -34.42
C GLY A 369 -7.62 -9.57 -33.44
N PRO A 370 -6.38 -10.08 -33.63
CA PRO A 370 -5.22 -9.67 -32.84
C PRO A 370 -4.94 -8.16 -32.87
N LEU A 371 -5.20 -7.49 -33.99
CA LEU A 371 -5.01 -6.04 -34.13
C LEU A 371 -5.96 -5.26 -33.20
N THR A 372 -7.25 -5.62 -33.20
CA THR A 372 -8.25 -5.04 -32.32
C THR A 372 -7.90 -5.27 -30.84
N ASN A 373 -7.43 -6.48 -30.51
CA ASN A 373 -7.00 -6.81 -29.15
C ASN A 373 -5.77 -6.00 -28.72
N LEU A 374 -4.84 -5.70 -29.63
CA LEU A 374 -3.66 -4.90 -29.35
C LEU A 374 -4.04 -3.46 -29.00
N GLU A 375 -4.91 -2.84 -29.78
CA GLU A 375 -5.42 -1.50 -29.51
C GLU A 375 -6.13 -1.44 -28.15
N ARG A 376 -7.01 -2.41 -27.87
CA ARG A 376 -7.70 -2.53 -26.58
C ARG A 376 -6.73 -2.73 -25.42
N LEU A 377 -5.75 -3.62 -25.56
CA LEU A 377 -4.75 -3.86 -24.52
C LEU A 377 -3.95 -2.59 -24.20
N ILE A 378 -3.51 -1.84 -25.22
CA ILE A 378 -2.79 -0.58 -25.01
C ILE A 378 -3.67 0.43 -24.27
N ASN A 379 -4.93 0.55 -24.68
CA ASN A 379 -5.87 1.47 -24.02
C ASN A 379 -6.21 1.04 -22.59
N ASP A 380 -6.43 -0.24 -22.33
CA ASP A 380 -6.65 -0.79 -21.00
C ASP A 380 -5.45 -0.54 -20.08
N LEU A 381 -4.22 -0.76 -20.57
CA LEU A 381 -2.99 -0.45 -19.83
C LEU A 381 -2.86 1.05 -19.55
N ARG A 382 -3.18 1.92 -20.50
CA ARG A 382 -3.17 3.38 -20.30
C ARG A 382 -4.19 3.82 -19.28
N LEU A 383 -5.42 3.30 -19.39
CA LEU A 383 -6.49 3.54 -18.44
C LEU A 383 -6.03 3.12 -17.05
N ALA A 384 -5.49 1.91 -16.91
CA ALA A 384 -4.98 1.39 -15.65
C ALA A 384 -3.77 2.16 -15.11
N LEU A 385 -2.94 2.81 -15.93
CA LEU A 385 -1.76 3.58 -15.50
C LEU A 385 -2.03 5.05 -15.18
N TYR A 386 -2.92 5.67 -15.94
CA TYR A 386 -3.04 7.13 -15.96
C TYR A 386 -4.44 7.61 -15.61
N GLY A 387 -5.46 6.75 -15.68
CA GLY A 387 -6.83 7.09 -15.26
C GLY A 387 -7.53 8.04 -16.22
N VAL A 388 -6.93 8.26 -17.38
CA VAL A 388 -7.43 9.14 -18.43
C VAL A 388 -8.11 8.27 -19.47
N LEU A 389 -9.44 8.37 -19.56
CA LEU A 389 -10.14 8.04 -20.80
C LEU A 389 -9.56 8.97 -21.87
N SER A 390 -8.96 8.39 -22.91
CA SER A 390 -8.52 9.14 -24.08
C SER A 390 -9.66 10.08 -24.50
N PRO A 391 -9.40 11.37 -24.77
CA PRO A 391 -10.42 12.24 -25.32
C PRO A 391 -10.91 11.54 -26.59
N ARG A 392 -12.18 11.13 -26.60
CA ARG A 392 -12.84 10.83 -27.88
C ARG A 392 -12.75 12.13 -28.65
N GLU A 393 -12.06 12.10 -29.77
CA GLU A 393 -12.13 13.14 -30.78
C GLU A 393 -13.61 13.41 -31.04
N THR A 394 -14.07 14.57 -30.58
CA THR A 394 -15.29 15.17 -31.05
C THR A 394 -15.06 15.50 -32.51
N VAL A 395 -15.69 14.72 -33.39
CA VAL A 395 -16.00 15.14 -34.76
C VAL A 395 -17.25 16.01 -34.69
#